data_AF-A0A356T2N8-F1
#
_entry.id   AF-A0A356T2N8-F1
#
_cell.length_a   1.000
_cell.length_b   1.000
_cell.length_c   1.000
_cell.angle_alpha   90.00
_cell.angle_beta   90.00
_cell.angle_gamma   90.00
#
_symmetry.space_group_name_H-M   'P 1'
#
loop_
_entity.id
_entity.type
_entity.pdbx_description
1 polymer ?
#
loop_
_entity_poly.entity_id
_entity_poly.type
_entity_poly.pdbx_seq_one_letter_code
_entity_poly.pdbx_strand_id
1 'polypeptide(L)'
;MIDRCCLLIVLLSACGEPPPPMHDAGPELTCGEGTVLVGGLLDGVCELVDAALPCRAGELYDERTGECLVDSRCPEGQLWNGLECEADVRCGPGTEPDGRDCVPTGERCADGTRFDSDLRRCVFDEMACGEDTVFLEGRCVPYDDTLEADHEEASEDNDPTLGGAALDLGLIAPGSTVTMRGCIEPRGLDVDGDGAPEPDRDGFRFEVDAPRVVHLRVDGVGGASGAFELYADALDPEAWRRAAISVTGDVAARDVYLPEAGTYLLLVSDARSILHGADVGGPDACYFASLEDGPAATERAWDGSASAGSFGAVEALRWIAPSDGPHVLTLRTHGMNASGALVVTRAGVVHRTAQGPSLTIDLGALSAGESLLVVPELEHRYSVDPAEYELE
;
A
#
# COMPACT_ATOMS: atom_id res chain seq x y z
N MET A 1 -28.37 -13.82 34.46
CA MET A 1 -28.39 -12.73 35.46
C MET A 1 -26.96 -12.56 35.94
N ILE A 2 -26.18 -11.70 35.28
CA ILE A 2 -24.79 -11.42 35.63
C ILE A 2 -24.70 -9.93 35.91
N ASP A 3 -24.35 -9.64 37.16
CA ASP A 3 -24.29 -8.32 37.76
C ASP A 3 -23.02 -7.60 37.29
N ARG A 4 -23.19 -6.34 36.83
CA ARG A 4 -22.10 -5.44 36.45
C ARG A 4 -21.76 -4.55 37.66
N CYS A 5 -20.64 -4.81 38.32
CA CYS A 5 -19.99 -3.82 39.19
C CYS A 5 -18.99 -2.99 38.37
N CYS A 6 -19.36 -1.76 38.02
CA CYS A 6 -18.40 -0.74 37.60
C CYS A 6 -17.80 -0.07 38.84
N LEU A 7 -16.48 -0.20 38.98
CA LEU A 7 -15.65 0.52 39.94
C LEU A 7 -15.29 1.88 39.34
N LEU A 8 -15.81 2.96 39.93
CA LEU A 8 -15.49 4.34 39.57
C LEU A 8 -14.40 4.86 40.53
N ILE A 9 -13.18 5.09 40.01
CA ILE A 9 -12.08 5.74 40.73
C ILE A 9 -12.07 7.22 40.30
N VAL A 10 -12.32 8.12 41.25
CA VAL A 10 -12.18 9.57 41.11
C VAL A 10 -10.82 9.98 41.66
N LEU A 11 -9.90 10.39 40.79
CA LEU A 11 -8.63 11.03 41.17
C LEU A 11 -8.84 12.55 41.20
N LEU A 12 -8.80 13.12 42.41
CA LEU A 12 -8.69 14.55 42.68
C LEU A 12 -7.23 14.99 42.48
N SER A 13 -6.96 15.75 41.42
CA SER A 13 -5.68 16.46 41.25
C SER A 13 -5.86 17.94 41.59
N ALA A 14 -4.94 18.45 42.41
CA ALA A 14 -4.92 19.82 42.92
C ALA A 14 -4.36 20.78 41.86
N CYS A 15 -5.13 21.82 41.52
CA CYS A 15 -4.67 22.95 40.73
C CYS A 15 -3.80 23.87 41.61
N GLY A 16 -2.51 23.98 41.29
CA GLY A 16 -1.67 25.09 41.74
C GLY A 16 -1.86 26.30 40.82
N GLU A 17 -1.94 27.50 41.39
CA GLU A 17 -2.12 28.75 40.65
C GLU A 17 -0.91 29.05 39.74
N PRO A 18 -1.13 29.53 38.50
CA PRO A 18 -0.05 29.94 37.61
C PRO A 18 0.57 31.28 38.08
N PRO A 19 1.89 31.48 37.91
CA PRO A 19 2.54 32.75 38.22
C PRO A 19 2.08 33.88 37.29
N PRO A 20 2.15 35.15 37.74
CA PRO A 20 1.71 36.29 36.94
C PRO A 20 2.63 36.51 35.72
N PRO A 21 2.09 37.04 34.60
CA PRO A 21 2.86 37.29 33.39
C PRO A 21 3.86 38.44 33.61
N MET A 22 5.11 38.17 33.25
CA MET A 22 6.19 39.13 33.25
C MET A 22 6.08 39.97 31.97
N HIS A 23 5.61 41.21 32.08
CA HIS A 23 5.60 42.19 30.98
C HIS A 23 6.85 43.07 31.08
N ASP A 24 7.81 42.83 30.18
CA ASP A 24 8.70 43.88 29.68
C ASP A 24 9.09 43.51 28.24
N ALA A 25 8.25 43.91 27.28
CA ALA A 25 8.57 43.83 25.87
C ALA A 25 9.42 45.07 25.53
N GLY A 26 10.67 44.85 25.15
CA GLY A 26 11.57 45.89 24.66
C GLY A 26 11.01 46.63 23.43
N PRO A 27 11.71 47.66 22.94
CA PRO A 27 11.25 48.47 21.81
C PRO A 27 10.94 47.58 20.60
N GLU A 28 9.70 47.68 20.14
CA GLU A 28 9.16 46.93 19.02
C GLU A 28 9.99 47.19 17.76
N LEU A 29 10.62 46.15 17.24
CA LEU A 29 11.48 46.22 16.06
C LEU A 29 10.57 46.28 14.83
N THR A 30 10.44 47.47 14.22
CA THR A 30 9.67 47.67 12.99
C THR A 30 10.59 47.57 11.78
N CYS A 31 10.31 46.61 10.89
CA CYS A 31 10.97 46.51 9.60
C CYS A 31 10.49 47.63 8.65
N GLY A 32 11.40 48.13 7.81
CA GLY A 32 11.10 49.19 6.85
C GLY A 32 10.21 48.71 5.69
N GLU A 33 9.69 49.65 4.91
CA GLU A 33 8.85 49.37 3.74
C GLU A 33 9.53 48.35 2.80
N GLY A 34 8.82 47.26 2.49
CA GLY A 34 9.32 46.16 1.65
C GLY A 34 10.04 45.01 2.36
N THR A 35 10.09 45.00 3.70
CA THR A 35 10.70 43.91 4.48
C THR A 35 9.75 43.39 5.56
N VAL A 36 9.81 42.10 5.88
CA VAL A 36 9.10 41.52 7.04
C VAL A 36 10.10 40.92 8.01
N LEU A 37 9.75 40.94 9.30
CA LEU A 37 10.56 40.33 10.35
C LEU A 37 10.42 38.81 10.25
N VAL A 38 11.49 38.11 9.90
CA VAL A 38 11.54 36.65 9.85
C VAL A 38 12.41 36.17 11.02
N GLY A 39 11.89 35.23 11.80
CA GLY A 39 12.50 34.77 13.06
C GLY A 39 11.82 35.37 14.31
N GLY A 40 11.94 34.66 15.44
CA GLY A 40 11.31 35.05 16.70
C GLY A 40 11.83 36.38 17.26
N LEU A 41 11.12 36.92 18.27
CA LEU A 41 11.30 38.27 18.83
C LEU A 41 12.73 38.65 19.28
N LEU A 42 13.63 37.67 19.41
CA LEU A 42 15.00 37.87 19.88
C LEU A 42 16.06 37.85 18.76
N ASP A 43 15.72 37.28 17.59
CA ASP A 43 16.69 37.02 16.50
C ASP A 43 16.20 37.59 15.14
N GLY A 44 15.10 38.35 15.14
CA GLY A 44 14.42 38.80 13.93
C GLY A 44 15.32 39.57 12.96
N VAL A 45 15.50 39.01 11.76
CA VAL A 45 16.15 39.68 10.63
C VAL A 45 15.05 40.22 9.73
N CYS A 46 15.15 41.49 9.32
CA CYS A 46 14.29 42.03 8.27
C CYS A 46 14.79 41.49 6.93
N GLU A 47 14.16 40.43 6.44
CA GLU A 47 14.44 39.92 5.11
C GLU A 47 13.58 40.69 4.10
N LEU A 48 14.19 41.00 2.95
CA LEU A 48 13.43 41.33 1.76
C LEU A 48 12.54 40.12 1.51
N VAL A 49 11.24 40.34 1.66
CA VAL A 49 10.29 39.34 1.20
C VAL A 49 10.50 39.32 -0.29
N ASP A 50 11.11 38.26 -0.81
CA ASP A 50 10.66 37.67 -2.07
C ASP A 50 9.22 37.18 -1.78
N ALA A 51 8.32 38.14 -1.51
CA ALA A 51 6.92 37.90 -1.57
C ALA A 51 6.74 37.46 -3.01
N ALA A 52 6.46 36.17 -3.20
CA ALA A 52 5.76 35.69 -4.36
C ALA A 52 4.76 36.80 -4.70
N LEU A 53 5.03 37.53 -5.79
CA LEU A 53 4.21 38.66 -6.18
C LEU A 53 2.76 38.17 -6.10
N PRO A 54 1.80 38.96 -5.59
CA PRO A 54 0.42 38.50 -5.41
C PRO A 54 -0.28 38.13 -6.74
N CYS A 55 0.45 38.20 -7.84
CA CYS A 55 0.03 37.98 -9.21
C CYS A 55 0.47 36.61 -9.70
N ARG A 56 -0.38 36.01 -10.53
CA ARG A 56 -0.07 34.72 -11.14
C ARG A 56 1.04 34.90 -12.19
N ALA A 57 1.69 33.81 -12.58
CA ALA A 57 2.65 33.84 -13.69
C ALA A 57 2.01 34.49 -14.94
N GLY A 58 2.73 35.43 -15.56
CA GLY A 58 2.26 36.24 -16.69
C GLY A 58 1.44 37.50 -16.33
N GLU A 59 1.32 37.81 -15.05
CA GLU A 59 0.79 39.09 -14.57
C GLU A 59 1.89 39.93 -13.93
N LEU A 60 1.85 41.25 -14.13
CA LEU A 60 2.70 42.23 -13.47
C LEU A 60 1.93 42.91 -12.36
N TYR A 61 2.47 42.90 -11.15
CA TYR A 61 1.91 43.66 -10.04
C TYR A 61 2.13 45.16 -10.26
N ASP A 62 1.04 45.91 -10.43
CA ASP A 62 1.08 47.36 -10.46
C ASP A 62 1.00 47.88 -9.02
N GLU A 63 2.16 48.27 -8.47
CA GLU A 63 2.26 48.81 -7.10
C GLU A 63 1.39 50.06 -6.86
N ARG A 64 1.03 50.79 -7.93
CA ARG A 64 0.25 52.02 -7.81
C ARG A 64 -1.23 51.76 -7.65
N THR A 65 -1.73 50.66 -8.24
CA THR A 65 -3.15 50.27 -8.15
C THR A 65 -3.38 49.12 -7.19
N GLY A 66 -2.34 48.35 -6.87
CA GLY A 66 -2.42 47.10 -6.13
C GLY A 66 -3.05 45.96 -6.96
N GLU A 67 -3.09 46.08 -8.28
CA GLU A 67 -3.70 45.09 -9.19
C GLU A 67 -2.66 44.30 -9.98
N CYS A 68 -3.03 43.08 -10.38
CA CYS A 68 -2.25 42.24 -11.27
C CYS A 68 -2.69 42.49 -12.71
N LEU A 69 -1.79 43.05 -13.53
CA LEU A 69 -2.07 43.38 -14.93
C LEU A 69 -1.50 42.29 -15.84
N VAL A 70 -2.29 41.80 -16.79
CA VAL A 70 -1.81 40.86 -17.81
C VAL A 70 -0.66 41.53 -18.58
N ASP A 71 0.48 40.85 -18.64
CA ASP A 71 1.68 41.39 -19.26
C ASP A 71 1.55 41.45 -20.79
N SER A 72 1.17 42.63 -21.30
CA SER A 72 1.03 42.89 -22.74
C SER A 72 2.32 42.75 -23.56
N ARG A 73 3.48 42.46 -22.94
CA ARG A 73 4.73 42.17 -23.65
C ARG A 73 4.66 40.87 -24.45
N CYS A 74 3.76 39.96 -24.08
CA CYS A 74 3.63 38.68 -24.77
C CYS A 74 2.42 38.64 -25.73
N PRO A 75 2.58 38.03 -26.92
CA PRO A 75 1.47 37.73 -27.82
C PRO A 75 0.38 36.90 -27.13
N GLU A 76 -0.84 36.93 -27.68
CA GLU A 76 -1.94 36.09 -27.20
C GLU A 76 -1.53 34.61 -27.17
N GLY A 77 -1.79 33.94 -26.05
CA GLY A 77 -1.36 32.54 -25.81
C GLY A 77 0.07 32.40 -25.29
N GLN A 78 0.67 33.46 -24.75
CA GLN A 78 1.98 33.41 -24.08
C GLN A 78 1.95 34.14 -22.72
N LEU A 79 2.78 33.70 -21.78
CA LEU A 79 3.02 34.33 -20.47
C LEU A 79 4.48 34.76 -20.35
N TRP A 80 4.73 35.92 -19.74
CA TRP A 80 6.09 36.38 -19.46
C TRP A 80 6.65 35.64 -18.24
N ASN A 81 7.76 34.91 -18.42
CA ASN A 81 8.42 34.15 -17.34
C ASN A 81 9.48 34.98 -16.56
N GLY A 82 9.64 36.27 -16.88
CA GLY A 82 10.71 37.12 -16.34
C GLY A 82 11.87 37.38 -17.34
N LEU A 83 12.07 36.49 -18.31
CA LEU A 83 13.15 36.53 -19.31
C LEU A 83 12.63 36.58 -20.76
N GLU A 84 11.63 35.76 -21.08
CA GLU A 84 10.99 35.69 -22.39
C GLU A 84 9.51 35.32 -22.29
N CYS A 85 8.82 35.39 -23.43
CA CYS A 85 7.45 34.94 -23.55
C CYS A 85 7.42 33.44 -23.83
N GLU A 86 6.82 32.67 -22.93
CA GLU A 86 6.60 31.23 -23.10
C GLU A 86 5.14 30.94 -23.43
N ALA A 87 4.85 29.82 -24.09
CA ALA A 87 3.48 29.43 -24.39
C ALA A 87 2.65 29.32 -23.09
N ASP A 88 1.50 29.98 -23.06
CA ASP A 88 0.51 29.87 -21.99
C ASP A 88 -0.17 28.50 -22.13
N VAL A 89 0.36 27.50 -21.43
CA VAL A 89 -0.22 26.16 -21.40
C VAL A 89 -1.43 26.18 -20.48
N ARG A 90 -2.56 26.62 -21.02
CA ARG A 90 -3.86 26.51 -20.35
C ARG A 90 -4.41 25.11 -20.52
N CYS A 91 -4.21 24.31 -19.49
CA CYS A 91 -4.77 22.98 -19.42
C CYS A 91 -6.28 23.02 -19.19
N GLY A 92 -6.99 22.14 -19.90
CA GLY A 92 -8.44 22.01 -19.75
C GLY A 92 -8.82 21.46 -18.36
N PRO A 93 -10.09 21.52 -17.97
CA PRO A 93 -10.53 20.95 -16.70
C PRO A 93 -10.13 19.48 -16.55
N GLY A 94 -9.45 19.13 -15.46
CA GLY A 94 -8.93 17.78 -15.20
C GLY A 94 -7.52 17.53 -15.73
N THR A 95 -6.80 18.57 -16.13
CA THR A 95 -5.39 18.50 -16.51
C THR A 95 -4.63 19.66 -15.87
N GLU A 96 -3.36 19.45 -15.53
CA GLU A 96 -2.46 20.47 -15.02
C GLU A 96 -1.22 20.62 -15.93
N PRO A 97 -0.59 21.80 -15.98
CA PRO A 97 0.63 21.97 -16.77
C PRO A 97 1.80 21.18 -16.20
N ASP A 98 2.46 20.38 -17.04
CA ASP A 98 3.76 19.78 -16.79
C ASP A 98 4.74 20.22 -17.90
N GLY A 99 5.45 21.32 -17.66
CA GLY A 99 6.25 21.98 -18.68
C GLY A 99 5.39 22.52 -19.82
N ARG A 100 5.49 21.92 -21.00
CA ARG A 100 4.71 22.31 -22.19
C ARG A 100 3.47 21.45 -22.44
N ASP A 101 3.31 20.40 -21.65
CA ASP A 101 2.26 19.42 -21.81
C ASP A 101 1.20 19.58 -20.72
N CYS A 102 -0.01 19.10 -20.99
CA CYS A 102 -1.08 19.01 -20.00
C CYS A 102 -1.20 17.56 -19.56
N VAL A 103 -0.88 17.27 -18.31
CA VAL A 103 -1.04 15.93 -17.71
C VAL A 103 -2.36 15.85 -16.97
N PRO A 104 -3.04 14.69 -16.93
CA PRO A 104 -4.25 14.53 -16.13
C PRO A 104 -4.03 14.92 -14.67
N THR A 105 -5.02 15.56 -14.04
CA THR A 105 -5.06 15.65 -12.58
C THR A 105 -5.70 14.37 -12.05
N GLY A 106 -5.32 13.95 -10.83
CA GLY A 106 -5.79 12.69 -10.23
C GLY A 106 -7.31 12.52 -10.14
N GLU A 107 -8.07 13.60 -10.31
CA GLU A 107 -9.54 13.63 -10.24
C GLU A 107 -10.24 13.18 -11.53
N ARG A 108 -9.54 13.00 -12.66
CA ARG A 108 -10.19 12.76 -13.98
C ARG A 108 -9.52 11.71 -14.85
N CYS A 109 -9.26 10.55 -14.26
CA CYS A 109 -9.04 9.37 -15.08
C CYS A 109 -10.37 8.88 -15.69
N ALA A 110 -10.32 8.36 -16.92
CA ALA A 110 -11.49 7.79 -17.57
C ALA A 110 -11.99 6.56 -16.79
N ASP A 111 -13.25 6.18 -16.96
CA ASP A 111 -13.80 4.96 -16.34
C ASP A 111 -12.87 3.77 -16.63
N GLY A 112 -12.52 3.02 -15.57
CA GLY A 112 -11.57 1.91 -15.65
C GLY A 112 -10.09 2.32 -15.61
N THR A 113 -9.77 3.58 -15.30
CA THR A 113 -8.39 4.04 -15.12
C THR A 113 -8.22 4.77 -13.79
N ARG A 114 -7.03 4.62 -13.17
CA ARG A 114 -6.62 5.34 -11.95
C ARG A 114 -5.41 6.22 -12.23
N PHE A 115 -5.26 7.32 -11.49
CA PHE A 115 -4.09 8.17 -11.65
C PHE A 115 -2.89 7.54 -10.96
N ASP A 116 -1.82 7.35 -11.71
CA ASP A 116 -0.52 6.96 -11.19
C ASP A 116 0.30 8.23 -10.99
N SER A 117 0.59 8.57 -9.73
CA SER A 117 1.32 9.79 -9.36
C SER A 117 2.77 9.75 -9.81
N ASP A 118 3.37 8.57 -9.87
CA ASP A 118 4.79 8.40 -10.19
C ASP A 118 5.01 8.53 -11.70
N LEU A 119 4.08 8.00 -12.48
CA LEU A 119 4.05 8.13 -13.94
C LEU A 119 3.36 9.41 -14.43
N ARG A 120 2.74 10.17 -13.50
CA ARG A 120 1.89 11.36 -13.75
C ARG A 120 0.91 11.16 -14.90
N ARG A 121 0.28 9.99 -14.96
CA ARG A 121 -0.68 9.62 -16.02
C ARG A 121 -1.75 8.70 -15.49
N CYS A 122 -2.89 8.66 -16.18
CA CYS A 122 -3.90 7.64 -15.93
C CYS A 122 -3.40 6.29 -16.46
N VAL A 123 -3.36 5.30 -15.58
CA VAL A 123 -3.09 3.90 -15.90
C VAL A 123 -4.38 3.11 -15.77
N PHE A 124 -4.46 1.95 -16.42
CA PHE A 124 -5.62 1.08 -16.26
C PHE A 124 -5.76 0.72 -14.78
N ASP A 125 -6.98 0.87 -14.25
CA ASP A 125 -7.27 0.39 -12.91
C ASP A 125 -7.56 -1.10 -13.04
N GLU A 126 -6.58 -1.89 -12.64
CA GLU A 126 -6.68 -3.33 -12.66
C GLU A 126 -7.90 -3.81 -11.86
N MET A 127 -8.37 -3.07 -10.86
CA MET A 127 -9.57 -3.44 -10.08
C MET A 127 -10.90 -3.12 -10.80
N ALA A 128 -10.84 -2.55 -12.01
CA ALA A 128 -12.02 -2.07 -12.72
C ALA A 128 -12.52 -2.99 -13.84
N CYS A 129 -12.00 -4.22 -13.94
CA CYS A 129 -12.66 -5.23 -14.76
C CYS A 129 -14.07 -5.48 -14.24
N GLY A 130 -15.03 -5.53 -15.16
CA GLY A 130 -16.42 -5.79 -14.82
C GLY A 130 -16.68 -7.28 -14.72
N GLU A 131 -17.90 -7.63 -14.31
CA GLU A 131 -18.37 -9.02 -14.27
C GLU A 131 -18.04 -9.76 -15.57
N ASP A 132 -17.61 -11.02 -15.43
CA ASP A 132 -17.23 -11.92 -16.53
C ASP A 132 -16.06 -11.42 -17.41
N THR A 133 -15.23 -10.53 -16.87
CA THR A 133 -13.97 -10.12 -17.50
C THR A 133 -12.80 -10.26 -16.53
N VAL A 134 -11.62 -10.58 -17.04
CA VAL A 134 -10.39 -10.71 -16.23
C VAL A 134 -9.32 -9.79 -16.77
N PHE A 135 -8.37 -9.39 -15.94
CA PHE A 135 -7.31 -8.49 -16.35
C PHE A 135 -6.11 -9.28 -16.90
N LEU A 136 -5.82 -9.11 -18.18
CA LEU A 136 -4.72 -9.77 -18.85
C LEU A 136 -3.97 -8.76 -19.73
N GLU A 137 -2.65 -8.66 -19.54
CA GLU A 137 -1.77 -7.80 -20.35
C GLU A 137 -2.23 -6.34 -20.44
N GLY A 138 -2.69 -5.76 -19.32
CA GLY A 138 -3.07 -4.34 -19.29
C GLY A 138 -4.47 -4.03 -19.82
N ARG A 139 -5.33 -5.03 -20.02
CA ARG A 139 -6.72 -4.86 -20.48
C ARG A 139 -7.66 -5.89 -19.86
N CYS A 140 -8.94 -5.54 -19.74
CA CYS A 140 -9.97 -6.52 -19.43
C CYS A 140 -10.31 -7.35 -20.67
N VAL A 141 -10.26 -8.66 -20.53
CA VAL A 141 -10.65 -9.63 -21.56
C VAL A 141 -11.85 -10.43 -21.07
N PRO A 142 -12.83 -10.76 -21.92
CA PRO A 142 -13.91 -11.67 -21.54
C PRO A 142 -13.36 -12.99 -21.03
N TYR A 143 -13.93 -13.51 -19.95
CA TYR A 143 -13.66 -14.87 -19.50
C TYR A 143 -14.54 -15.84 -20.28
N ASP A 144 -13.95 -16.52 -21.25
CA ASP A 144 -14.62 -17.53 -22.06
C ASP A 144 -13.66 -18.67 -22.41
N ASP A 145 -14.17 -19.71 -23.10
CA ASP A 145 -13.40 -20.89 -23.48
C ASP A 145 -12.20 -20.59 -24.41
N THR A 146 -12.05 -19.36 -24.91
CA THR A 146 -10.91 -18.94 -25.73
C THR A 146 -9.78 -18.34 -24.90
N LEU A 147 -10.02 -18.04 -23.62
CA LEU A 147 -9.00 -17.56 -22.70
C LEU A 147 -8.12 -18.72 -22.22
N GLU A 148 -6.87 -18.71 -22.65
CA GLU A 148 -5.85 -19.68 -22.24
C GLU A 148 -5.07 -19.14 -21.04
N ALA A 149 -4.85 -19.98 -20.03
CA ALA A 149 -3.90 -19.77 -18.95
C ALA A 149 -2.69 -20.68 -19.16
N ASP A 150 -1.53 -20.33 -18.59
CA ASP A 150 -0.36 -21.19 -18.61
C ASP A 150 -0.63 -22.52 -17.88
N HIS A 151 -1.46 -22.46 -16.83
CA HIS A 151 -1.83 -23.59 -16.00
C HIS A 151 -3.35 -23.63 -15.75
N GLU A 152 -3.90 -24.83 -15.80
CA GLU A 152 -5.24 -25.14 -15.28
C GLU A 152 -5.07 -25.80 -13.91
N GLU A 153 -6.00 -25.58 -13.00
CA GLU A 153 -6.04 -26.25 -11.70
C GLU A 153 -5.83 -27.77 -11.80
N ALA A 154 -5.26 -28.35 -10.74
CA ALA A 154 -5.13 -29.80 -10.65
C ALA A 154 -6.49 -30.44 -10.37
N SER A 155 -6.65 -31.72 -10.73
CA SER A 155 -7.85 -32.47 -10.39
C SER A 155 -8.04 -32.59 -8.88
N GLU A 156 -9.26 -32.35 -8.43
CA GLU A 156 -9.70 -32.56 -7.04
C GLU A 156 -9.28 -33.95 -6.49
N ASP A 157 -8.73 -34.06 -5.28
CA ASP A 157 -8.49 -33.03 -4.26
C ASP A 157 -7.13 -32.33 -4.40
N ASN A 158 -7.14 -31.01 -4.58
CA ASN A 158 -5.92 -30.23 -4.81
C ASN A 158 -5.56 -29.27 -3.65
N ASP A 159 -6.28 -29.30 -2.51
CA ASP A 159 -6.00 -28.49 -1.31
C ASP A 159 -5.00 -29.20 -0.37
N PRO A 160 -3.73 -28.78 -0.29
CA PRO A 160 -2.75 -29.44 0.56
C PRO A 160 -3.03 -29.29 2.06
N THR A 161 -3.83 -28.31 2.47
CA THR A 161 -4.20 -28.11 3.88
C THR A 161 -5.15 -29.19 4.39
N LEU A 162 -5.86 -29.86 3.47
CA LEU A 162 -6.73 -31.00 3.74
C LEU A 162 -6.14 -32.35 3.25
N GLY A 163 -4.86 -32.33 2.84
CA GLY A 163 -4.14 -33.52 2.38
C GLY A 163 -4.24 -33.80 0.87
N GLY A 164 -4.81 -32.88 0.10
CA GLY A 164 -4.79 -32.84 -1.36
C GLY A 164 -3.40 -32.53 -1.94
N ALA A 165 -3.30 -32.48 -3.27
CA ALA A 165 -2.05 -32.26 -3.98
C ALA A 165 -2.10 -30.98 -4.84
N ALA A 166 -1.39 -29.94 -4.40
CA ALA A 166 -1.22 -28.72 -5.17
C ALA A 166 -0.51 -28.97 -6.51
N LEU A 167 -0.92 -28.22 -7.54
CA LEU A 167 -0.24 -28.14 -8.82
C LEU A 167 1.14 -27.49 -8.65
N ASP A 168 2.19 -28.09 -9.21
CA ASP A 168 3.54 -27.52 -9.19
C ASP A 168 3.78 -26.62 -10.41
N LEU A 169 3.99 -25.33 -10.17
CA LEU A 169 4.33 -24.31 -11.16
C LEU A 169 5.84 -24.23 -11.41
N GLY A 170 6.66 -24.83 -10.55
CA GLY A 170 8.11 -24.75 -10.61
C GLY A 170 8.68 -23.38 -10.24
N LEU A 171 9.88 -23.09 -10.75
CA LEU A 171 10.62 -21.85 -10.46
C LEU A 171 10.04 -20.67 -11.23
N ILE A 172 9.64 -19.63 -10.50
CA ILE A 172 9.20 -18.36 -11.08
C ILE A 172 10.43 -17.54 -11.47
N ALA A 173 10.66 -17.43 -12.78
CA ALA A 173 11.80 -16.69 -13.32
C ALA A 173 11.64 -15.17 -13.07
N PRO A 174 12.75 -14.43 -12.86
CA PRO A 174 12.66 -12.98 -12.77
C PRO A 174 12.04 -12.34 -14.02
N GLY A 175 11.14 -11.37 -13.82
CA GLY A 175 10.36 -10.69 -14.85
C GLY A 175 9.35 -11.58 -15.59
N SER A 176 9.00 -12.76 -15.07
CA SER A 176 7.98 -13.62 -15.66
C SER A 176 6.61 -13.38 -15.03
N THR A 177 5.58 -13.68 -15.80
CA THR A 177 4.20 -13.80 -15.33
C THR A 177 3.75 -15.22 -15.59
N VAL A 178 3.14 -15.84 -14.58
CA VAL A 178 2.47 -17.14 -14.68
C VAL A 178 0.99 -16.93 -14.46
N THR A 179 0.18 -17.43 -15.38
CA THR A 179 -1.29 -17.37 -15.30
C THR A 179 -1.88 -18.73 -14.95
N MET A 180 -2.92 -18.71 -14.13
CA MET A 180 -3.64 -19.89 -13.66
C MET A 180 -5.13 -19.68 -13.85
N ARG A 181 -5.87 -20.76 -14.13
CA ARG A 181 -7.33 -20.74 -14.11
C ARG A 181 -7.89 -21.98 -13.42
N GLY A 182 -9.06 -21.84 -12.82
CA GLY A 182 -9.74 -22.91 -12.11
C GLY A 182 -11.17 -22.55 -11.73
N CYS A 183 -11.88 -23.46 -11.08
CA CYS A 183 -13.23 -23.26 -10.59
C CYS A 183 -13.41 -23.75 -9.16
N ILE A 184 -14.07 -22.92 -8.35
CA ILE A 184 -14.36 -23.19 -6.94
C ILE A 184 -15.63 -24.04 -6.89
N GLU A 185 -15.46 -25.36 -6.80
CA GLU A 185 -16.47 -26.41 -6.77
C GLU A 185 -16.53 -27.14 -5.41
N PRO A 186 -17.02 -26.49 -4.34
CA PRO A 186 -17.55 -27.11 -3.12
C PRO A 186 -18.05 -28.55 -3.27
N ARG A 187 -17.34 -29.50 -2.67
CA ARG A 187 -17.73 -30.92 -2.72
C ARG A 187 -18.70 -31.31 -1.61
N GLY A 188 -18.97 -30.42 -0.66
CA GLY A 188 -19.80 -30.71 0.52
C GLY A 188 -19.23 -31.83 1.39
N LEU A 189 -17.92 -32.06 1.29
CA LEU A 189 -17.19 -33.05 2.09
C LEU A 189 -16.90 -32.43 3.46
N ASP A 190 -16.86 -33.26 4.49
CA ASP A 190 -16.44 -32.95 5.87
C ASP A 190 -15.27 -33.91 6.16
N VAL A 191 -14.10 -33.51 5.69
CA VAL A 191 -12.81 -34.19 5.71
C VAL A 191 -12.26 -34.27 7.13
N ASP A 192 -12.45 -33.24 7.96
CA ASP A 192 -11.94 -33.19 9.33
C ASP A 192 -12.91 -33.72 10.40
N GLY A 193 -14.19 -33.87 10.05
CA GLY A 193 -15.22 -34.47 10.89
C GLY A 193 -15.82 -33.51 11.92
N ASP A 194 -15.67 -32.20 11.74
CA ASP A 194 -16.27 -31.19 12.61
C ASP A 194 -17.77 -30.93 12.34
N GLY A 195 -18.29 -31.49 11.24
CA GLY A 195 -19.68 -31.39 10.84
C GLY A 195 -20.00 -30.19 9.95
N ALA A 196 -19.00 -29.40 9.56
CA ALA A 196 -19.08 -28.36 8.55
C ALA A 196 -18.38 -28.83 7.27
N PRO A 197 -18.97 -28.59 6.08
CA PRO A 197 -18.27 -28.91 4.86
C PRO A 197 -17.05 -28.01 4.65
N GLU A 198 -15.94 -28.56 4.17
CA GLU A 198 -14.77 -27.75 3.84
C GLU A 198 -14.95 -26.97 2.54
N PRO A 199 -14.45 -25.72 2.50
CA PRO A 199 -14.42 -24.95 1.26
C PRO A 199 -13.50 -25.60 0.23
N ASP A 200 -13.77 -25.32 -1.03
CA ASP A 200 -12.86 -25.65 -2.11
C ASP A 200 -11.73 -24.62 -2.23
N ARG A 201 -10.48 -25.08 -2.33
CA ARG A 201 -9.27 -24.25 -2.32
C ARG A 201 -8.22 -24.84 -3.26
N ASP A 202 -7.98 -24.17 -4.35
CA ASP A 202 -7.01 -24.64 -5.33
C ASP A 202 -5.58 -24.36 -4.92
N GLY A 203 -4.82 -25.43 -4.71
CA GLY A 203 -3.41 -25.35 -4.35
C GLY A 203 -2.49 -25.20 -5.55
N PHE A 204 -1.65 -24.16 -5.52
CA PHE A 204 -0.53 -23.96 -6.43
C PHE A 204 0.78 -23.81 -5.66
N ARG A 205 1.77 -24.64 -6.00
CA ARG A 205 3.10 -24.62 -5.41
C ARG A 205 4.08 -23.99 -6.40
N PHE A 206 4.93 -23.08 -5.93
CA PHE A 206 5.98 -22.50 -6.76
C PHE A 206 7.26 -22.28 -5.97
N GLU A 207 8.36 -22.05 -6.68
CA GLU A 207 9.68 -21.79 -6.10
C GLU A 207 10.20 -20.41 -6.49
N VAL A 208 10.99 -19.81 -5.59
CA VAL A 208 11.83 -18.64 -5.87
C VAL A 208 13.25 -18.89 -5.39
N ASP A 209 14.24 -18.35 -6.09
CA ASP A 209 15.66 -18.60 -5.83
C ASP A 209 16.33 -17.53 -4.92
N ALA A 210 15.59 -16.47 -4.58
CA ALA A 210 16.05 -15.35 -3.77
C ALA A 210 14.85 -14.54 -3.23
N PRO A 211 15.04 -13.76 -2.14
CA PRO A 211 14.02 -12.83 -1.66
C PRO A 211 13.60 -11.84 -2.77
N ARG A 212 12.30 -11.61 -2.91
CA ARG A 212 11.74 -10.78 -3.98
C ARG A 212 10.32 -10.32 -3.66
N VAL A 213 9.79 -9.41 -4.47
CA VAL A 213 8.37 -9.05 -4.45
C VAL A 213 7.68 -9.79 -5.58
N VAL A 214 6.49 -10.30 -5.33
CA VAL A 214 5.59 -10.80 -6.37
C VAL A 214 4.31 -10.00 -6.35
N HIS A 215 3.74 -9.75 -7.53
CA HIS A 215 2.40 -9.23 -7.67
C HIS A 215 1.45 -10.41 -7.87
N LEU A 216 0.52 -10.59 -6.94
CA LEU A 216 -0.48 -11.64 -6.99
C LEU A 216 -1.84 -11.03 -7.23
N ARG A 217 -2.58 -11.61 -8.16
CA ARG A 217 -3.94 -11.21 -8.51
C ARG A 217 -4.82 -12.43 -8.73
N VAL A 218 -6.06 -12.34 -8.27
CA VAL A 218 -7.14 -13.30 -8.53
C VAL A 218 -8.38 -12.53 -8.96
N ASP A 219 -8.84 -12.79 -10.17
CA ASP A 219 -10.11 -12.33 -10.73
C ASP A 219 -11.15 -13.45 -10.60
N GLY A 220 -12.17 -13.25 -9.76
CA GLY A 220 -13.33 -14.13 -9.69
C GLY A 220 -14.27 -13.93 -10.88
N VAL A 221 -14.90 -15.01 -11.34
CA VAL A 221 -15.82 -15.02 -12.48
C VAL A 221 -17.05 -15.88 -12.14
N GLY A 222 -18.19 -15.60 -12.79
CA GLY A 222 -19.42 -16.38 -12.60
C GLY A 222 -19.95 -16.37 -11.16
N GLY A 223 -19.72 -15.26 -10.45
CA GLY A 223 -20.18 -15.04 -9.08
C GLY A 223 -19.20 -15.48 -7.99
N ALA A 224 -18.00 -15.95 -8.35
CA ALA A 224 -16.89 -16.06 -7.42
C ALA A 224 -16.37 -14.66 -7.04
N SER A 225 -16.02 -14.49 -5.76
CA SER A 225 -15.29 -13.31 -5.29
C SER A 225 -13.84 -13.71 -5.10
N GLY A 226 -12.95 -13.28 -5.99
CA GLY A 226 -11.55 -13.72 -5.99
C GLY A 226 -10.84 -13.43 -4.67
N ALA A 227 -10.10 -14.42 -4.19
CA ALA A 227 -9.26 -14.31 -3.01
C ALA A 227 -8.12 -15.31 -3.04
N PHE A 228 -7.08 -15.04 -2.25
CA PHE A 228 -5.99 -15.99 -2.04
C PHE A 228 -5.39 -15.94 -0.63
N GLU A 229 -4.77 -17.06 -0.25
CA GLU A 229 -3.81 -17.17 0.85
C GLU A 229 -2.47 -17.65 0.32
N LEU A 230 -1.38 -17.14 0.86
CA LEU A 230 -0.01 -17.49 0.48
C LEU A 230 0.78 -17.87 1.74
N TYR A 231 1.44 -19.03 1.68
CA TYR A 231 2.27 -19.59 2.74
C TYR A 231 3.68 -19.83 2.21
N ALA A 232 4.66 -19.77 3.12
CA ALA A 232 6.02 -20.20 2.85
C ALA A 232 6.19 -21.59 3.46
N ASP A 233 6.50 -22.60 2.65
CA ASP A 233 6.59 -24.01 3.09
C ASP A 233 7.73 -24.22 4.11
N ALA A 234 8.80 -23.45 3.97
CA ALA A 234 9.95 -23.48 4.87
C ALA A 234 9.72 -22.77 6.21
N LEU A 235 8.67 -21.94 6.30
CA LEU A 235 8.33 -21.19 7.51
C LEU A 235 7.15 -21.87 8.21
N ASP A 236 7.06 -21.65 9.52
CA ASP A 236 5.84 -22.00 10.24
C ASP A 236 4.67 -21.23 9.59
N PRO A 237 3.62 -21.91 9.09
CA PRO A 237 2.49 -21.25 8.43
C PRO A 237 1.76 -20.30 9.38
N GLU A 238 1.89 -20.46 10.71
CA GLU A 238 1.41 -19.47 11.68
C GLU A 238 2.30 -18.23 11.76
N ALA A 239 3.58 -18.34 11.38
CA ALA A 239 4.55 -17.26 11.43
C ALA A 239 4.60 -16.42 10.15
N TRP A 240 4.31 -17.00 8.97
CA TRP A 240 4.24 -16.25 7.72
C TRP A 240 3.08 -16.73 6.85
N ARG A 241 2.06 -15.87 6.76
CA ARG A 241 0.91 -16.02 5.86
C ARG A 241 0.52 -14.66 5.29
N ARG A 242 0.17 -14.60 4.01
CA ARG A 242 -0.35 -13.38 3.37
C ARG A 242 -1.65 -13.70 2.68
N ALA A 243 -2.64 -12.83 2.82
CA ALA A 243 -3.93 -13.00 2.17
C ALA A 243 -4.36 -11.70 1.48
N ALA A 244 -5.13 -11.87 0.41
CA ALA A 244 -5.90 -10.80 -0.20
C ALA A 244 -7.31 -11.30 -0.49
N ILE A 245 -8.30 -10.49 -0.17
CA ILE A 245 -9.70 -10.85 -0.30
C ILE A 245 -10.44 -9.67 -0.89
N SER A 246 -11.27 -9.93 -1.90
CA SER A 246 -12.22 -8.94 -2.38
C SER A 246 -13.42 -8.85 -1.46
N VAL A 247 -13.76 -7.65 -0.99
CA VAL A 247 -14.93 -7.41 -0.13
C VAL A 247 -16.09 -6.71 -0.85
N THR A 248 -15.80 -6.06 -1.97
CA THR A 248 -16.77 -5.26 -2.74
C THR A 248 -16.81 -5.62 -4.21
N GLY A 249 -15.95 -6.53 -4.66
CA GLY A 249 -15.86 -6.96 -6.05
C GLY A 249 -15.48 -8.43 -6.15
N ASP A 250 -14.98 -8.77 -7.32
CA ASP A 250 -14.50 -10.09 -7.71
C ASP A 250 -12.97 -10.16 -7.80
N VAL A 251 -12.27 -9.02 -7.75
CA VAL A 251 -10.81 -8.97 -7.81
C VAL A 251 -10.17 -8.87 -6.44
N ALA A 252 -9.13 -9.68 -6.18
CA ALA A 252 -8.16 -9.47 -5.12
C ALA A 252 -6.75 -9.36 -5.71
N ALA A 253 -6.04 -8.27 -5.43
CA ALA A 253 -4.68 -8.07 -5.89
C ALA A 253 -3.80 -7.42 -4.81
N ARG A 254 -2.52 -7.77 -4.78
CA ARG A 254 -1.50 -7.09 -3.96
C ARG A 254 -0.08 -7.54 -4.31
N ASP A 255 0.86 -6.67 -3.97
CA ASP A 255 2.27 -7.05 -3.88
C ASP A 255 2.54 -7.79 -2.56
N VAL A 256 3.41 -8.78 -2.62
CA VAL A 256 3.81 -9.62 -1.48
C VAL A 256 5.33 -9.79 -1.45
N TYR A 257 5.95 -9.53 -0.30
CA TYR A 257 7.38 -9.76 -0.10
C TYR A 257 7.65 -11.22 0.28
N LEU A 258 8.34 -11.95 -0.60
CA LEU A 258 8.82 -13.30 -0.33
C LEU A 258 10.21 -13.21 0.31
N PRO A 259 10.36 -13.56 1.61
CA PRO A 259 11.52 -13.14 2.36
C PRO A 259 12.76 -14.03 2.20
N GLU A 260 12.62 -15.20 1.58
CA GLU A 260 13.71 -16.15 1.38
C GLU A 260 13.55 -16.93 0.07
N ALA A 261 14.64 -17.58 -0.36
CA ALA A 261 14.55 -18.59 -1.41
C ALA A 261 13.84 -19.82 -0.84
N GLY A 262 12.93 -20.40 -1.61
CA GLY A 262 12.19 -21.56 -1.16
C GLY A 262 10.92 -21.81 -1.92
N THR A 263 10.13 -22.74 -1.37
CA THR A 263 8.84 -23.15 -1.89
C THR A 263 7.73 -22.38 -1.19
N TYR A 264 6.77 -21.91 -1.97
CA TYR A 264 5.59 -21.20 -1.52
C TYR A 264 4.33 -21.93 -1.98
N LEU A 265 3.29 -21.87 -1.16
CA LEU A 265 1.97 -22.44 -1.44
C LEU A 265 0.96 -21.30 -1.55
N LEU A 266 0.42 -21.11 -2.75
CA LEU A 266 -0.70 -20.23 -3.04
C LEU A 266 -1.98 -21.08 -3.02
N LEU A 267 -2.95 -20.68 -2.19
CA LEU A 267 -4.31 -21.20 -2.21
C LEU A 267 -5.21 -20.14 -2.84
N VAL A 268 -5.93 -20.50 -3.90
CA VAL A 268 -6.93 -19.63 -4.53
C VAL A 268 -8.32 -20.14 -4.17
N SER A 269 -9.22 -19.23 -3.79
CA SER A 269 -10.59 -19.60 -3.42
C SER A 269 -11.51 -18.38 -3.49
N ASP A 270 -12.77 -18.56 -3.08
CA ASP A 270 -13.70 -17.47 -2.88
C ASP A 270 -13.39 -16.72 -1.57
N ALA A 271 -13.54 -15.40 -1.58
CA ALA A 271 -13.42 -14.50 -0.43
C ALA A 271 -14.15 -15.00 0.81
N ARG A 272 -15.37 -15.52 0.65
CA ARG A 272 -16.20 -16.01 1.76
C ARG A 272 -15.66 -17.34 2.29
N SER A 273 -15.08 -18.18 1.44
CA SER A 273 -14.39 -19.41 1.82
C SER A 273 -13.15 -19.14 2.66
N ILE A 274 -12.32 -18.17 2.25
CA ILE A 274 -11.12 -17.79 3.00
C ILE A 274 -11.49 -17.09 4.33
N LEU A 275 -12.47 -16.19 4.32
CA LEU A 275 -12.87 -15.42 5.51
C LEU A 275 -13.59 -16.24 6.58
N HIS A 276 -14.44 -17.17 6.16
CA HIS A 276 -15.42 -17.79 7.04
C HIS A 276 -15.38 -19.33 7.02
N GLY A 277 -14.47 -19.93 6.25
CA GLY A 277 -14.50 -21.38 6.00
C GLY A 277 -15.81 -21.81 5.33
N ALA A 278 -16.45 -20.91 4.59
CA ALA A 278 -17.75 -21.18 4.01
C ALA A 278 -17.61 -22.04 2.74
N ASP A 279 -18.39 -23.10 2.66
CA ASP A 279 -18.56 -23.93 1.47
C ASP A 279 -19.36 -23.16 0.40
N VAL A 280 -18.68 -22.26 -0.33
CA VAL A 280 -19.28 -21.39 -1.36
C VAL A 280 -18.56 -21.59 -2.69
N GLY A 281 -19.31 -21.43 -3.77
CA GLY A 281 -18.85 -21.72 -5.12
C GLY A 281 -19.95 -22.40 -5.93
N GLY A 282 -19.57 -23.01 -7.04
CA GLY A 282 -20.47 -23.68 -7.96
C GLY A 282 -19.79 -23.94 -9.31
N PRO A 283 -20.45 -24.68 -10.22
CA PRO A 283 -19.84 -25.09 -11.49
C PRO A 283 -19.49 -23.94 -12.43
N ASP A 284 -20.01 -22.74 -12.17
CA ASP A 284 -19.72 -21.53 -12.94
C ASP A 284 -18.83 -20.56 -12.15
N ALA A 285 -18.54 -20.83 -10.86
CA ALA A 285 -17.79 -19.93 -9.98
C ALA A 285 -16.28 -20.14 -10.18
N CYS A 286 -15.75 -19.52 -11.23
CA CYS A 286 -14.37 -19.71 -11.67
C CYS A 286 -13.46 -18.54 -11.31
N TYR A 287 -12.17 -18.68 -11.57
CA TYR A 287 -11.22 -17.58 -11.45
C TYR A 287 -10.15 -17.62 -12.53
N PHE A 288 -9.53 -16.46 -12.73
CA PHE A 288 -8.26 -16.31 -13.42
C PHE A 288 -7.28 -15.61 -12.48
N ALA A 289 -6.14 -16.24 -12.24
CA ALA A 289 -5.11 -15.71 -11.35
C ALA A 289 -3.82 -15.44 -12.10
N SER A 290 -3.06 -14.45 -11.65
CA SER A 290 -1.71 -14.18 -12.12
C SER A 290 -0.73 -14.05 -10.97
N LEU A 291 0.45 -14.59 -11.18
CA LEU A 291 1.63 -14.45 -10.34
C LEU A 291 2.73 -13.83 -11.20
N GLU A 292 3.01 -12.55 -10.96
CA GLU A 292 4.03 -11.78 -11.66
C GLU A 292 5.23 -11.53 -10.75
N ASP A 293 6.43 -11.72 -11.27
CA ASP A 293 7.65 -11.28 -10.61
C ASP A 293 7.68 -9.74 -10.57
N GLY A 294 7.53 -9.19 -9.37
CA GLY A 294 7.46 -7.76 -9.16
C GLY A 294 8.84 -7.10 -9.16
N PRO A 295 8.88 -5.75 -9.17
CA PRO A 295 10.13 -5.04 -8.97
C PRO A 295 10.74 -5.39 -7.61
N ALA A 296 12.06 -5.41 -7.52
CA ALA A 296 12.73 -5.55 -6.23
C ALA A 296 12.21 -4.50 -5.23
N ALA A 297 12.01 -4.91 -3.97
CA ALA A 297 11.57 -4.00 -2.93
C ALA A 297 12.49 -2.78 -2.88
N THR A 298 11.90 -1.58 -2.88
CA THR A 298 12.70 -0.34 -2.82
C THR A 298 13.30 -0.23 -1.43
N GLU A 299 14.62 -0.32 -1.34
CA GLU A 299 15.31 -0.15 -0.07
C GLU A 299 15.47 1.34 0.26
N ARG A 300 14.98 1.73 1.44
CA ARG A 300 15.20 3.07 2.00
C ARG A 300 15.94 2.97 3.32
N ALA A 301 16.90 3.87 3.55
CA ALA A 301 17.54 3.98 4.86
C ALA A 301 16.54 4.48 5.91
N TRP A 302 16.53 3.81 7.07
CA TRP A 302 15.71 4.17 8.22
C TRP A 302 16.60 4.35 9.45
N ASP A 303 16.44 5.48 10.14
CA ASP A 303 17.24 5.84 11.31
C ASP A 303 16.68 5.30 12.63
N GLY A 304 15.57 4.55 12.58
CA GLY A 304 14.86 4.06 13.75
C GLY A 304 13.91 5.07 14.39
N SER A 305 13.67 6.23 13.75
CA SER A 305 12.63 7.17 14.19
C SER A 305 11.25 6.71 13.74
N ALA A 306 10.20 7.19 14.41
CA ALA A 306 8.83 6.87 14.03
C ALA A 306 8.58 7.21 12.55
N SER A 307 8.18 6.22 11.76
CA SER A 307 7.85 6.35 10.34
C SER A 307 6.40 5.98 10.14
N ALA A 308 5.65 6.82 9.42
CA ALA A 308 4.31 6.49 8.98
C ALA A 308 4.26 6.31 7.47
N GLY A 309 3.35 5.47 6.99
CA GLY A 309 3.18 5.20 5.57
C GLY A 309 1.83 4.57 5.26
N SER A 310 1.56 4.35 3.97
CA SER A 310 0.45 3.53 3.52
C SER A 310 0.96 2.19 3.03
N PHE A 311 0.18 1.14 3.26
CA PHE A 311 0.41 -0.16 2.65
C PHE A 311 -0.04 -0.11 1.18
N GLY A 312 0.91 0.10 0.29
CA GLY A 312 0.76 0.03 -1.16
C GLY A 312 1.83 -0.90 -1.73
N ALA A 313 2.79 -0.32 -2.43
CA ALA A 313 3.99 -1.05 -2.86
C ALA A 313 4.80 -1.54 -1.65
N VAL A 314 5.46 -2.68 -1.80
CA VAL A 314 6.36 -3.22 -0.77
C VAL A 314 7.58 -2.30 -0.60
N GLU A 315 7.74 -1.75 0.60
CA GLU A 315 8.90 -0.96 1.00
C GLU A 315 9.80 -1.78 1.93
N ALA A 316 11.12 -1.69 1.72
CA ALA A 316 12.10 -2.32 2.59
C ALA A 316 12.94 -1.25 3.31
N LEU A 317 12.87 -1.24 4.64
CA LEU A 317 13.57 -0.27 5.48
C LEU A 317 14.88 -0.87 5.98
N ARG A 318 16.00 -0.31 5.52
CA ARG A 318 17.33 -0.68 6.01
C ARG A 318 17.64 0.10 7.28
N TRP A 319 17.72 -0.62 8.39
CA TRP A 319 18.06 -0.05 9.70
C TRP A 319 19.42 -0.53 10.18
N ILE A 320 20.15 0.35 10.86
CA ILE A 320 21.46 0.05 11.46
C ILE A 320 21.34 0.26 12.97
N ALA A 321 21.59 -0.79 13.75
CA ALA A 321 21.50 -0.72 15.20
C ALA A 321 22.45 0.38 15.74
N PRO A 322 21.94 1.42 16.43
CA PRO A 322 22.76 2.55 16.87
C PRO A 322 23.63 2.21 18.10
N SER A 323 23.29 1.14 18.82
CA SER A 323 23.97 0.71 20.04
C SER A 323 23.86 -0.79 20.25
N ASP A 324 24.79 -1.34 21.03
CA ASP A 324 24.69 -2.70 21.55
C ASP A 324 23.49 -2.82 22.49
N GLY A 325 22.79 -3.95 22.46
CA GLY A 325 21.74 -4.27 23.43
C GLY A 325 20.43 -4.71 22.78
N PRO A 326 19.39 -4.91 23.61
CA PRO A 326 18.08 -5.31 23.13
C PRO A 326 17.40 -4.18 22.36
N HIS A 327 16.74 -4.52 21.27
CA HIS A 327 15.95 -3.61 20.45
C HIS A 327 14.56 -4.18 20.23
N VAL A 328 13.59 -3.29 20.05
CA VAL A 328 12.19 -3.64 19.86
C VAL A 328 11.67 -2.86 18.66
N LEU A 329 10.86 -3.50 17.83
CA LEU A 329 10.10 -2.84 16.77
C LEU A 329 8.62 -2.92 17.10
N THR A 330 7.89 -1.83 16.88
CA THR A 330 6.44 -1.78 16.99
C THR A 330 5.84 -1.35 15.67
N LEU A 331 4.96 -2.17 15.11
CA LEU A 331 4.14 -1.83 13.95
C LEU A 331 2.70 -1.66 14.41
N ARG A 332 2.12 -0.49 14.18
CA ARG A 332 0.69 -0.21 14.36
C ARG A 332 0.06 -0.08 13.00
N THR A 333 -1.02 -0.80 12.77
CA THR A 333 -1.81 -0.71 11.55
C THR A 333 -3.07 0.10 11.81
N HIS A 334 -3.33 1.06 10.93
CA HIS A 334 -4.49 1.92 10.96
C HIS A 334 -5.40 1.57 9.78
N GLY A 335 -6.67 1.39 10.07
CA GLY A 335 -7.68 0.98 9.09
C GLY A 335 -8.63 -0.02 9.70
N MET A 336 -9.92 0.13 9.41
CA MET A 336 -10.87 -0.92 9.77
C MET A 336 -10.55 -2.14 8.92
N ASN A 337 -10.37 -3.29 9.58
CA ASN A 337 -10.22 -4.58 8.92
C ASN A 337 -8.89 -4.76 8.14
N ALA A 338 -7.81 -4.17 8.63
CA ALA A 338 -6.44 -4.48 8.19
C ALA A 338 -5.61 -5.02 9.36
N SER A 339 -4.78 -6.01 9.07
CA SER A 339 -3.76 -6.54 9.98
C SER A 339 -2.41 -6.35 9.31
N GLY A 340 -1.47 -5.72 10.02
CA GLY A 340 -0.11 -5.56 9.55
C GLY A 340 0.69 -6.84 9.75
N ALA A 341 1.75 -6.99 8.99
CA ALA A 341 2.79 -7.96 9.22
C ALA A 341 4.15 -7.27 9.14
N LEU A 342 5.11 -7.81 9.86
CA LEU A 342 6.49 -7.35 9.83
C LEU A 342 7.39 -8.53 9.51
N VAL A 343 8.24 -8.37 8.51
CA VAL A 343 9.36 -9.28 8.26
C VAL A 343 10.65 -8.55 8.59
N VAL A 344 11.47 -9.17 9.43
CA VAL A 344 12.81 -8.66 9.76
C VAL A 344 13.83 -9.67 9.29
N THR A 345 14.74 -9.26 8.40
CA THR A 345 15.88 -10.09 7.98
C THR A 345 17.19 -9.56 8.55
N ARG A 346 18.07 -10.50 8.91
CA ARG A 346 19.41 -10.26 9.44
C ARG A 346 20.40 -10.97 8.53
N ALA A 347 21.28 -10.21 7.89
CA ALA A 347 22.23 -10.75 6.91
C ALA A 347 21.58 -11.63 5.81
N GLY A 348 20.37 -11.25 5.36
CA GLY A 348 19.64 -11.97 4.32
C GLY A 348 18.89 -13.23 4.77
N VAL A 349 18.84 -13.50 6.08
CA VAL A 349 18.07 -14.60 6.65
C VAL A 349 16.90 -14.04 7.45
N VAL A 350 15.72 -14.65 7.35
CA VAL A 350 14.56 -14.28 8.17
C VAL A 350 14.93 -14.43 9.65
N HIS A 351 14.95 -13.30 10.36
CA HIS A 351 15.24 -13.25 11.79
C HIS A 351 13.94 -13.36 12.59
N ARG A 352 12.91 -12.61 12.21
CA ARG A 352 11.59 -12.59 12.85
C ARG A 352 10.49 -12.27 11.85
N THR A 353 9.32 -12.85 12.10
CA THR A 353 8.06 -12.44 11.49
C THR A 353 7.02 -12.29 12.58
N ALA A 354 6.08 -11.36 12.40
CA ALA A 354 4.86 -11.30 13.21
C ALA A 354 3.74 -10.67 12.39
N GLN A 355 2.50 -10.86 12.87
CA GLN A 355 1.31 -10.31 12.24
C GLN A 355 0.26 -9.92 13.29
N GLY A 356 -0.52 -8.90 13.01
CA GLY A 356 -1.56 -8.36 13.89
C GLY A 356 -1.88 -6.88 13.64
N PRO A 357 -2.99 -6.36 14.20
CA PRO A 357 -3.38 -4.95 14.07
C PRO A 357 -2.42 -4.00 14.80
N SER A 358 -1.76 -4.50 15.85
CA SER A 358 -0.67 -3.83 16.55
C SER A 358 0.25 -4.92 17.07
N LEU A 359 1.51 -4.92 16.62
CA LEU A 359 2.48 -5.94 16.96
C LEU A 359 3.77 -5.30 17.48
N THR A 360 4.41 -6.00 18.40
CA THR A 360 5.71 -5.62 18.96
C THR A 360 6.62 -6.84 18.89
N ILE A 361 7.75 -6.71 18.21
CA ILE A 361 8.75 -7.78 18.08
C ILE A 361 10.01 -7.41 18.86
N ASP A 362 10.42 -8.31 19.76
CA ASP A 362 11.75 -8.27 20.38
C ASP A 362 12.80 -8.82 19.41
N LEU A 363 13.70 -7.94 18.96
CA LEU A 363 14.79 -8.29 18.06
C LEU A 363 15.93 -9.04 18.79
N GLY A 364 15.91 -9.06 20.12
CA GLY A 364 16.99 -9.52 20.96
C GLY A 364 18.17 -8.55 20.96
N ALA A 365 19.30 -9.03 21.49
CA ALA A 365 20.53 -8.24 21.53
C ALA A 365 21.16 -8.14 20.14
N LEU A 366 21.36 -6.90 19.67
CA LEU A 366 22.09 -6.59 18.45
C LEU A 366 23.40 -5.88 18.80
N SER A 367 24.36 -5.94 17.88
CA SER A 367 25.60 -5.16 17.99
C SER A 367 25.44 -3.81 17.31
N ALA A 368 26.10 -2.77 17.83
CA ALA A 368 26.17 -1.47 17.18
C ALA A 368 26.76 -1.61 15.75
N GLY A 369 26.10 -0.99 14.78
CA GLY A 369 26.48 -1.09 13.36
C GLY A 369 25.91 -2.30 12.63
N GLU A 370 25.17 -3.18 13.31
CA GLU A 370 24.50 -4.31 12.68
C GLU A 370 23.33 -3.84 11.81
N SER A 371 23.23 -4.36 10.57
CA SER A 371 22.17 -3.99 9.63
C SER A 371 21.05 -5.03 9.58
N LEU A 372 19.82 -4.54 9.71
CA LEU A 372 18.59 -5.28 9.47
C LEU A 372 17.86 -4.72 8.25
N LEU A 373 17.10 -5.58 7.58
CA LEU A 373 16.05 -5.16 6.65
C LEU A 373 14.71 -5.38 7.34
N VAL A 374 13.88 -4.35 7.40
CA VAL A 374 12.57 -4.35 8.03
C VAL A 374 11.54 -4.07 6.94
N VAL A 375 10.64 -5.02 6.71
CA VAL A 375 9.61 -4.93 5.67
C VAL A 375 8.25 -4.89 6.36
N PRO A 376 7.66 -3.68 6.55
CA PRO A 376 6.26 -3.56 6.95
C PRO A 376 5.37 -3.92 5.75
N GLU A 377 4.41 -4.80 5.96
CA GLU A 377 3.43 -5.20 4.93
C GLU A 377 2.07 -5.52 5.57
N LEU A 378 1.10 -5.93 4.75
CA LEU A 378 -0.19 -6.40 5.25
C LEU A 378 -0.19 -7.92 5.43
N GLU A 379 -0.73 -8.41 6.53
CA GLU A 379 -1.13 -9.81 6.63
C GLU A 379 -2.37 -10.03 5.74
N HIS A 380 -3.43 -9.26 5.99
CA HIS A 380 -4.69 -9.30 5.25
C HIS A 380 -5.31 -7.90 5.19
N ARG A 381 -6.09 -7.68 4.13
CA ARG A 381 -6.83 -6.43 3.88
C ARG A 381 -8.27 -6.77 3.50
N TYR A 382 -9.22 -6.25 4.26
CA TYR A 382 -10.65 -6.40 3.98
C TYR A 382 -11.33 -5.05 3.68
N SER A 383 -10.56 -4.07 3.21
CA SER A 383 -11.06 -2.73 2.87
C SER A 383 -10.50 -2.26 1.53
N VAL A 384 -11.33 -1.55 0.77
CA VAL A 384 -10.92 -0.86 -0.47
C VAL A 384 -10.05 0.36 -0.23
N ASP A 385 -10.11 0.94 0.97
CA ASP A 385 -9.27 2.07 1.35
C ASP A 385 -7.86 1.58 1.71
N PRO A 386 -6.78 2.27 1.29
CA PRO A 386 -5.43 1.93 1.69
C PRO A 386 -5.33 1.90 3.21
N ALA A 387 -4.74 0.85 3.76
CA ALA A 387 -4.41 0.81 5.17
C ALA A 387 -3.14 1.64 5.42
N GLU A 388 -3.07 2.33 6.54
CA GLU A 388 -1.90 3.10 6.96
C GLU A 388 -1.15 2.36 8.06
N TYR A 389 0.11 2.72 8.30
CA TYR A 389 0.91 2.18 9.38
C TYR A 389 1.77 3.22 10.07
N GLU A 390 2.11 2.94 11.32
CA GLU A 390 3.20 3.56 12.08
C GLU A 390 4.20 2.47 12.47
N LEU A 391 5.48 2.72 12.21
CA LEU A 391 6.60 1.88 12.61
C LEU A 391 7.51 2.66 13.56
N GLU A 392 7.79 2.10 14.73
CA GLU A 392 8.63 2.67 15.79
C GLU A 392 9.71 1.69 16.27
#